data_AF-A0A0D3K2W7-F1
#
_entry.id   AF-A0A0D3K2W7-F1
#
_cell.length_a   1.000
_cell.length_b   1.000
_cell.length_c   1.000
_cell.angle_alpha   90.00
_cell.angle_beta   90.00
_cell.angle_gamma   90.00
#
_symmetry.space_group_name_H-M   'P 1'
#
loop_
_entity.id
_entity.type
_entity.pdbx_description
1 polymer ?
#
loop_
_entity_poly.entity_id
_entity_poly.type
_entity_poly.pdbx_seq_one_letter_code
_entity_poly.pdbx_strand_id
1 'polypeptide(L)'
;MRAPATRSAVTMFSEGDLGVLPPLGVYDPLGLIETRDMRRYEIMEIKHGRAAMLGFLHVIALKAGIVLPGDLSPSLGIKFSDVPTTCFGSLEAVPTFGWLQIMLFTCMQETGASPLAEAQTDDKEAGDIAIDSWVRYDDPETKTFKLNAERQNGRAAMLGITGCLVHELLGVDALYPTGGLGGAAPPAIF
;
A
#
# COMPACT_ATOMS: atom_id res chain seq x y z
N MET A 1 27.75 -8.85 -19.23
CA MET A 1 27.21 -8.30 -20.50
C MET A 1 25.92 -7.58 -20.14
N ARG A 2 25.93 -6.24 -20.08
CA ARG A 2 24.78 -5.44 -19.63
C ARG A 2 23.87 -5.25 -20.84
N ALA A 3 22.63 -5.75 -20.77
CA ALA A 3 21.67 -5.58 -21.87
C ALA A 3 21.45 -4.08 -22.16
N PRO A 4 21.30 -3.67 -23.43
CA PRO A 4 20.97 -2.30 -23.75
C PRO A 4 19.55 -2.00 -23.24
N ALA A 5 19.44 -1.09 -22.28
CA ALA A 5 18.15 -0.54 -21.89
C ALA A 5 17.64 0.32 -23.05
N THR A 6 16.66 -0.18 -23.78
CA THR A 6 15.84 0.63 -24.68
C THR A 6 15.19 1.72 -23.85
N ARG A 7 15.62 2.97 -24.00
CA ARG A 7 14.88 4.10 -23.43
C ARG A 7 13.52 4.12 -24.12
N SER A 8 12.47 3.77 -23.38
CA SER A 8 11.10 4.00 -23.82
C SER A 8 10.96 5.49 -24.18
N ALA A 9 10.28 5.78 -25.28
CA ALA A 9 9.96 7.15 -25.64
C ALA A 9 9.20 7.81 -24.48
N VAL A 10 9.51 9.06 -24.17
CA VAL A 10 8.80 9.83 -23.15
C VAL A 10 7.37 10.03 -23.64
N THR A 11 6.42 9.25 -23.12
CA THR A 11 5.00 9.46 -23.36
C THR A 11 4.59 10.67 -22.51
N MET A 12 4.33 11.79 -23.17
CA MET A 12 3.80 12.97 -22.49
C MET A 12 2.37 12.68 -22.04
N PHE A 13 2.10 12.81 -20.74
CA PHE A 13 0.75 12.68 -20.20
C PHE A 13 -0.13 13.84 -20.67
N SER A 14 -1.38 13.53 -20.98
CA SER A 14 -2.43 14.45 -21.42
C SER A 14 -3.60 14.48 -20.44
N GLU A 15 -4.37 15.57 -20.45
CA GLU A 15 -5.61 15.66 -19.67
C GLU A 15 -6.60 14.59 -20.16
N GLY A 16 -6.92 13.63 -19.28
CA GLY A 16 -7.75 12.46 -19.61
C GLY A 16 -7.01 11.13 -19.50
N ASP A 17 -5.67 11.15 -19.40
CA ASP A 17 -4.91 9.94 -19.12
C ASP A 17 -5.15 9.41 -17.70
N LEU A 18 -4.92 8.11 -17.52
CA LEU A 18 -5.05 7.46 -16.21
C LEU A 18 -4.20 8.20 -15.17
N GLY A 19 -4.81 8.60 -14.06
CA GLY A 19 -4.16 9.31 -12.95
C GLY A 19 -4.11 10.84 -13.11
N VAL A 20 -4.49 11.39 -14.26
CA VAL A 20 -4.57 12.83 -14.52
C VAL A 20 -6.01 13.29 -14.29
N LEU A 21 -6.26 13.90 -13.13
CA LEU A 21 -7.61 14.31 -12.72
C LEU A 21 -7.62 15.79 -12.28
N PRO A 22 -8.71 16.53 -12.54
CA PRO A 22 -8.95 17.82 -11.90
C PRO A 22 -8.99 17.66 -10.37
N PRO A 23 -8.53 18.66 -9.59
CA PRO A 23 -8.17 20.03 -9.97
C PRO A 23 -6.71 20.23 -10.40
N LEU A 24 -5.84 19.23 -10.25
CA LEU A 24 -4.40 19.40 -10.46
C LEU A 24 -3.95 19.12 -11.90
N GLY A 25 -4.72 18.34 -12.67
CA GLY A 25 -4.32 17.95 -14.02
C GLY A 25 -2.99 17.20 -14.02
N VAL A 26 -2.10 17.52 -14.97
CA VAL A 26 -0.73 16.95 -15.00
C VAL A 26 0.11 17.66 -13.95
N TYR A 27 0.34 16.99 -12.82
CA TYR A 27 1.08 17.53 -11.69
C TYR A 27 2.51 17.00 -11.64
N ASP A 28 3.45 17.75 -12.21
CA ASP A 28 4.89 17.46 -12.15
C ASP A 28 5.71 18.73 -11.86
N PRO A 29 5.78 19.16 -10.58
CA PRO A 29 6.54 20.35 -10.21
C PRO A 29 8.07 20.16 -10.33
N LEU A 30 8.54 18.92 -10.49
CA LEU A 30 9.97 18.57 -10.51
C LEU A 30 10.50 18.25 -11.91
N GLY A 31 9.66 18.24 -12.94
CA GLY A 31 10.05 17.91 -14.32
C GLY A 31 10.56 16.48 -14.50
N LEU A 32 10.02 15.53 -13.73
CA LEU A 32 10.41 14.12 -13.80
C LEU A 32 9.89 13.41 -15.04
N ILE A 33 8.79 13.87 -15.63
CA ILE A 33 8.19 13.29 -16.84
C ILE A 33 9.17 13.33 -18.01
N GLU A 34 9.87 14.46 -18.18
CA GLU A 34 10.81 14.66 -19.30
C GLU A 34 12.12 13.89 -19.12
N THR A 35 12.49 13.59 -17.88
CA THR A 35 13.84 13.10 -17.54
C THR A 35 13.90 11.61 -17.21
N ARG A 36 12.76 10.98 -16.91
CA ARG A 36 12.72 9.60 -16.41
C ARG A 36 11.67 8.74 -17.08
N ASP A 37 11.86 7.43 -16.95
CA ASP A 37 10.94 6.42 -17.47
C ASP A 37 9.67 6.36 -16.62
N MET A 38 8.59 6.95 -17.13
CA MET A 38 7.32 7.09 -16.42
C MET A 38 6.64 5.77 -16.12
N ARG A 39 6.74 4.78 -17.00
CA ARG A 39 6.14 3.46 -16.78
C ARG A 39 6.61 2.84 -15.47
N ARG A 40 7.90 2.96 -15.16
CA ARG A 40 8.45 2.47 -13.89
C ARG A 40 7.88 3.22 -12.69
N TYR A 41 7.77 4.54 -12.77
CA TYR A 41 7.20 5.34 -11.68
C TYR A 41 5.72 5.05 -11.45
N GLU A 42 4.96 4.81 -12.52
CA GLU A 42 3.56 4.40 -12.45
C GLU A 42 3.38 3.05 -11.76
N ILE A 43 4.20 2.05 -12.10
CA ILE A 43 4.21 0.75 -11.43
C ILE A 43 4.54 0.92 -9.94
N MET A 44 5.56 1.73 -9.62
CA MET A 44 5.95 1.99 -8.25
C MET A 44 4.84 2.70 -7.48
N GLU A 45 4.19 3.70 -8.06
CA GLU A 45 3.07 4.43 -7.46
C GLU A 45 1.91 3.49 -7.14
N ILE A 46 1.49 2.65 -8.10
CA ILE A 46 0.40 1.69 -7.89
C ILE A 46 0.78 0.69 -6.78
N LYS A 47 2.02 0.19 -6.78
CA LYS A 47 2.49 -0.76 -5.76
C LYS A 47 2.48 -0.13 -4.36
N HIS A 48 2.98 1.10 -4.20
CA HIS A 48 2.95 1.82 -2.92
C HIS A 48 1.52 2.17 -2.51
N GLY A 49 0.68 2.58 -3.45
CA GLY A 49 -0.73 2.87 -3.21
C GLY A 49 -1.50 1.66 -2.69
N ARG A 50 -1.34 0.49 -3.32
CA ARG A 50 -1.96 -0.78 -2.87
C ARG A 50 -1.49 -1.18 -1.47
N ALA A 51 -0.18 -1.13 -1.21
CA ALA A 51 0.37 -1.43 0.11
C ALA A 51 -0.14 -0.44 1.18
N ALA A 52 -0.21 0.84 0.86
CA ALA A 52 -0.72 1.87 1.77
C ALA A 52 -2.22 1.72 2.04
N MET A 53 -3.03 1.36 1.05
CA MET A 53 -4.46 1.08 1.25
C MET A 53 -4.68 -0.07 2.24
N LEU A 54 -3.93 -1.17 2.10
CA LEU A 54 -3.99 -2.30 3.03
C LEU A 54 -3.50 -1.91 4.42
N GLY A 55 -2.39 -1.18 4.51
CA GLY A 55 -1.84 -0.69 5.79
C GLY A 55 -2.79 0.24 6.52
N PHE A 56 -3.42 1.18 5.81
CA PHE A 56 -4.37 2.12 6.42
C PHE A 56 -5.65 1.42 6.87
N LEU A 57 -6.20 0.49 6.07
CA LEU A 57 -7.33 -0.34 6.47
C LEU A 57 -7.01 -1.16 7.73
N HIS A 58 -5.80 -1.70 7.82
CA HIS A 58 -5.34 -2.46 8.98
C HIS A 58 -5.33 -1.60 10.25
N VAL A 59 -4.82 -0.36 10.19
CA VAL A 59 -4.86 0.59 11.32
C VAL A 59 -6.31 0.82 11.78
N ILE A 60 -7.23 1.07 10.85
CA ILE A 60 -8.66 1.27 11.17
C ILE A 60 -9.25 0.02 11.84
N ALA A 61 -9.00 -1.16 11.28
CA ALA A 61 -9.54 -2.42 11.80
C ALA A 61 -9.05 -2.71 13.23
N LEU A 62 -7.75 -2.53 13.50
CA LEU A 62 -7.19 -2.71 14.84
C LEU A 62 -7.76 -1.70 15.84
N LYS A 63 -7.91 -0.44 15.45
CA LYS A 63 -8.52 0.60 16.30
C LYS A 63 -10.01 0.39 16.53
N ALA A 64 -10.70 -0.32 15.64
CA ALA A 64 -12.06 -0.80 15.85
C ALA A 64 -12.16 -2.02 16.79
N GLY A 65 -11.01 -2.55 17.26
CA GLY A 65 -10.96 -3.70 18.16
C GLY A 65 -11.07 -5.05 17.45
N ILE A 66 -10.92 -5.09 16.13
CA ILE A 66 -10.95 -6.34 15.37
C ILE A 66 -9.60 -7.03 15.53
N VAL A 67 -9.54 -7.99 16.46
CA VAL A 67 -8.37 -8.84 16.71
C VAL A 67 -8.73 -10.29 16.42
N LEU A 68 -7.83 -11.01 15.76
CA LEU A 68 -8.04 -12.43 15.47
C LEU A 68 -8.08 -13.23 16.78
N PRO A 69 -9.01 -14.18 16.93
CA PRO A 69 -9.00 -15.06 18.10
C PRO A 69 -7.86 -16.08 18.00
N GLY A 70 -7.19 -16.34 19.13
CA GLY A 70 -6.21 -17.42 19.28
C GLY A 70 -4.76 -16.96 19.48
N ASP A 71 -3.84 -17.91 19.27
CA ASP A 71 -2.42 -17.72 19.48
C ASP A 71 -1.73 -17.30 18.18
N LEU A 72 -0.98 -16.20 18.23
CA LEU A 72 -0.06 -15.80 17.15
C LEU A 72 1.09 -16.80 17.03
N SER A 73 1.62 -17.28 18.16
CA SER A 73 2.67 -18.29 18.20
C SER A 73 2.40 -19.30 19.31
N PRO A 74 1.86 -20.48 18.98
CA PRO A 74 1.59 -21.53 19.97
C PRO A 74 2.86 -21.97 20.74
N SER A 75 4.02 -21.93 20.07
CA SER A 75 5.31 -22.29 20.68
C SER A 75 5.82 -21.26 21.69
N LEU A 76 5.47 -19.98 21.52
CA LEU A 76 5.87 -18.88 22.41
C LEU A 76 4.74 -18.46 23.36
N GLY A 77 3.53 -19.00 23.19
CA GLY A 77 2.35 -18.65 23.99
C GLY A 77 1.87 -17.21 23.79
N ILE A 78 2.18 -16.59 22.66
CA ILE A 78 1.80 -15.20 22.35
C ILE A 78 0.42 -15.21 21.70
N LYS A 79 -0.55 -14.47 22.26
CA LYS A 79 -1.88 -14.29 21.66
C LYS A 79 -1.93 -13.08 20.77
N PHE A 80 -2.85 -13.08 19.80
CA PHE A 80 -3.14 -11.89 19.00
C PHE A 80 -3.64 -10.72 19.86
N SER A 81 -4.30 -11.00 20.99
CA SER A 81 -4.72 -9.98 21.97
C SER A 81 -3.57 -9.30 22.69
N ASP A 82 -2.40 -9.94 22.74
CA ASP A 82 -1.25 -9.45 23.50
C ASP A 82 -0.36 -8.52 22.64
N VAL A 83 -0.62 -8.49 21.33
CA VAL A 83 0.10 -7.63 20.38
C VAL A 83 -0.43 -6.19 20.49
N PRO A 84 0.43 -5.18 20.72
CA PRO A 84 0.01 -3.78 20.73
C PRO A 84 -0.64 -3.37 19.41
N THR A 85 -1.69 -2.56 19.46
CA THR A 85 -2.41 -2.08 18.27
C THR A 85 -1.77 -0.85 17.61
N THR A 86 -0.59 -0.47 18.07
CA THR A 86 0.26 0.59 17.53
C THR A 86 1.11 0.04 16.37
N CYS A 87 1.43 0.86 15.37
CA CYS A 87 2.18 0.45 14.18
C CYS A 87 3.58 -0.09 14.53
N PHE A 88 4.31 0.56 15.43
CA PHE A 88 5.66 0.15 15.82
C PHE A 88 5.65 -0.94 16.89
N GLY A 89 4.74 -0.85 17.86
CA GLY A 89 4.60 -1.90 18.89
C GLY A 89 4.19 -3.25 18.31
N SER A 90 3.31 -3.27 17.28
CA SER A 90 2.97 -4.52 16.58
C SER A 90 4.15 -5.08 15.77
N LEU A 91 4.97 -4.22 15.16
CA LEU A 91 6.18 -4.60 14.43
C LEU A 91 7.18 -5.34 15.34
N GLU A 92 7.38 -4.85 16.56
CA GLU A 92 8.32 -5.43 17.54
C GLU A 92 7.79 -6.69 18.23
N ALA A 93 6.46 -6.79 18.43
CA ALA A 93 5.85 -7.93 19.11
C ALA A 93 5.81 -9.22 18.25
N VAL A 94 5.86 -9.10 16.93
CA VAL A 94 5.82 -10.26 16.03
C VAL A 94 7.17 -11.00 16.05
N PRO A 95 7.20 -12.31 16.34
CA PRO A 95 8.45 -13.07 16.36
C PRO A 95 9.18 -13.05 15.02
N THR A 96 10.52 -13.10 15.05
CA THR A 96 11.37 -13.08 13.84
C THR A 96 11.00 -14.17 12.83
N PHE A 97 10.64 -15.37 13.30
CA PHE A 97 10.20 -16.44 12.41
C PHE A 97 8.87 -16.13 11.71
N GLY A 98 7.94 -15.42 12.38
CA GLY A 98 6.73 -14.91 11.75
C GLY A 98 7.03 -13.88 10.66
N TRP A 99 7.97 -12.97 10.94
CA TRP A 99 8.46 -12.01 9.94
C TRP A 99 9.07 -12.70 8.71
N LEU A 100 9.88 -13.75 8.90
CA LEU A 100 10.44 -14.51 7.78
C LEU A 100 9.36 -15.16 6.90
N GLN A 101 8.27 -15.67 7.50
CA GLN A 101 7.14 -16.21 6.75
C GLN A 101 6.43 -15.13 5.93
N ILE A 102 6.20 -13.95 6.52
CA ILE A 102 5.58 -12.81 5.84
C ILE A 102 6.46 -12.34 4.68
N MET A 103 7.77 -12.17 4.90
CA MET A 103 8.72 -11.77 3.85
C MET A 103 8.79 -12.81 2.73
N LEU A 104 8.84 -14.09 3.06
CA LEU A 104 8.84 -15.16 2.05
C LEU A 104 7.56 -15.12 1.22
N PHE A 105 6.39 -15.02 1.88
CA PHE A 105 5.10 -14.94 1.21
C PHE A 105 5.04 -13.73 0.27
N THR A 106 5.35 -12.53 0.76
CA THR A 106 5.34 -11.31 -0.07
C THR A 106 6.32 -11.37 -1.24
N CYS A 107 7.50 -11.97 -1.05
CA CYS A 107 8.48 -12.19 -2.11
C CYS A 107 7.95 -13.15 -3.19
N MET A 108 7.30 -14.25 -2.79
CA MET A 108 6.65 -15.17 -3.73
C MET A 108 5.53 -14.47 -4.52
N GLN A 109 4.75 -13.61 -3.86
CA GLN A 109 3.69 -12.84 -4.52
C GLN A 109 4.26 -11.81 -5.51
N GLU A 110 5.40 -11.19 -5.20
CA GLU A 110 6.03 -10.22 -6.10
C GLU A 110 6.71 -10.87 -7.31
N THR A 111 7.32 -12.04 -7.11
CA THR A 111 8.08 -12.74 -8.16
C THR A 111 7.21 -13.64 -9.04
N GLY A 112 5.92 -13.83 -8.71
CA GLY A 112 5.05 -14.79 -9.38
C GLY A 112 5.46 -16.25 -9.13
N ALA A 113 6.24 -16.52 -8.08
CA ALA A 113 6.70 -17.87 -7.72
C ALA A 113 5.62 -18.73 -7.04
N SER A 114 4.38 -18.24 -7.01
CA SER A 114 3.19 -18.90 -6.45
C SER A 114 2.15 -19.07 -7.56
N PRO A 115 1.39 -20.17 -7.60
CA PRO A 115 0.32 -20.36 -8.58
C PRO A 115 -0.83 -19.35 -8.44
N LEU A 116 -0.86 -18.57 -7.35
CA LEU A 116 -1.83 -17.51 -7.09
C LEU A 116 -1.24 -16.10 -7.29
N ALA A 117 -0.07 -15.99 -7.92
CA ALA A 117 0.61 -14.73 -8.14
C ALA A 117 1.12 -14.61 -9.56
N GLU A 118 1.09 -13.39 -10.07
CA GLU A 118 1.59 -13.08 -11.39
C GLU A 118 2.52 -11.87 -11.30
N ALA A 119 3.73 -12.02 -11.84
CA ALA A 119 4.71 -10.94 -11.81
C ALA A 119 4.33 -9.83 -12.79
N GLN A 120 4.70 -8.60 -12.45
CA GLN A 120 4.65 -7.48 -13.39
C GLN A 120 5.74 -7.70 -14.46
N THR A 121 5.32 -7.90 -15.70
CA THR A 121 6.22 -8.10 -16.85
C THR A 121 6.23 -6.87 -17.77
N ASP A 122 7.21 -6.80 -18.68
CA ASP A 122 7.38 -5.65 -19.57
C ASP A 122 6.31 -5.55 -20.67
N ASP A 123 5.68 -6.67 -21.00
CA ASP A 123 4.59 -6.80 -21.97
C ASP A 123 3.21 -6.42 -21.41
N LYS A 124 3.10 -6.18 -20.11
CA LYS A 124 1.84 -5.83 -19.44
C LYS A 124 1.71 -4.35 -19.10
N GLU A 125 0.45 -3.92 -19.04
CA GLU A 125 0.07 -2.60 -18.52
C GLU A 125 0.54 -2.42 -17.07
N ALA A 126 0.85 -1.18 -16.70
CA ALA A 126 1.36 -0.87 -15.37
C ALA A 126 0.37 -1.30 -14.27
N GLY A 127 0.80 -2.19 -13.36
CA GLY A 127 -0.02 -2.66 -12.25
C GLY A 127 -0.94 -3.84 -12.57
N ASP A 128 -0.87 -4.39 -13.79
CA ASP A 128 -1.59 -5.60 -14.19
C ASP A 128 -0.87 -6.88 -13.73
N ILE A 129 -1.30 -7.36 -12.57
CA ILE A 129 -0.84 -8.61 -11.92
C ILE A 129 -2.01 -9.55 -11.61
N ALA A 130 -3.12 -9.37 -12.29
CA ALA A 130 -4.36 -10.08 -12.02
C ALA A 130 -4.35 -11.46 -12.69
N ILE A 131 -4.42 -12.52 -11.88
CA ILE A 131 -4.62 -13.90 -12.35
C ILE A 131 -6.02 -14.09 -12.95
N ASP A 132 -6.24 -15.16 -13.71
CA ASP A 132 -7.50 -15.48 -14.43
C ASP A 132 -8.77 -15.47 -13.55
N SER A 133 -8.62 -15.57 -12.23
CA SER A 133 -9.74 -15.51 -11.28
C SER A 133 -10.26 -14.09 -11.00
N TRP A 134 -9.56 -13.04 -11.46
CA TRP A 134 -9.95 -11.65 -11.22
C TRP A 134 -10.83 -11.10 -12.34
N VAL A 135 -11.81 -10.27 -11.97
CA VAL A 135 -12.71 -9.63 -12.93
C VAL A 135 -11.94 -8.64 -13.80
N ARG A 136 -11.99 -8.87 -15.11
CA ARG A 136 -11.52 -7.93 -16.13
C ARG A 136 -12.70 -7.08 -16.62
N TYR A 137 -12.42 -5.84 -17.00
CA TYR A 137 -13.42 -4.91 -17.52
C TYR A 137 -13.20 -4.71 -19.01
N ASP A 138 -14.17 -5.13 -19.81
CA ASP A 138 -14.13 -4.96 -21.28
C ASP A 138 -14.50 -3.54 -21.69
N ASP A 139 -15.40 -2.90 -20.93
CA ASP A 139 -15.82 -1.52 -21.16
C ASP A 139 -14.70 -0.52 -20.81
N PRO A 140 -14.19 0.26 -21.78
CA PRO A 140 -13.09 1.20 -21.57
C PRO A 140 -13.39 2.30 -20.55
N GLU A 141 -14.63 2.80 -20.49
CA GLU A 141 -15.03 3.86 -19.57
C GLU A 141 -15.01 3.35 -18.12
N THR A 142 -15.62 2.19 -17.87
CA THR A 142 -15.62 1.55 -16.55
C THR A 142 -14.20 1.21 -16.10
N LYS A 143 -13.36 0.69 -17.00
CA LYS A 143 -11.96 0.37 -16.70
C LYS A 143 -11.20 1.64 -16.28
N THR A 144 -11.36 2.72 -17.04
CA THR A 144 -10.70 4.00 -16.79
C THR A 144 -11.13 4.59 -15.45
N PHE A 145 -12.43 4.59 -15.15
CA PHE A 145 -12.95 5.05 -13.88
C PHE A 145 -12.38 4.27 -12.69
N LYS A 146 -12.37 2.93 -12.76
CA LYS A 146 -11.92 2.08 -11.64
C LYS A 146 -10.41 2.20 -11.39
N LEU A 147 -9.61 2.26 -12.44
CA LEU A 147 -8.16 2.47 -12.31
C LEU A 147 -7.83 3.85 -11.73
N ASN A 148 -8.59 4.88 -12.12
CA ASN A 148 -8.48 6.22 -11.54
C ASN A 148 -8.88 6.23 -10.06
N ALA A 149 -9.97 5.55 -9.70
CA ALA A 149 -10.40 5.42 -8.31
C ALA A 149 -9.35 4.69 -7.46
N GLU A 150 -8.75 3.62 -7.98
CA GLU A 150 -7.67 2.90 -7.33
C GLU A 150 -6.46 3.81 -7.08
N ARG A 151 -5.99 4.53 -8.11
CA ARG A 151 -4.86 5.46 -7.98
C ARG A 151 -5.12 6.56 -6.95
N GLN A 152 -6.30 7.17 -6.97
CA GLN A 152 -6.64 8.26 -6.04
C GLN A 152 -6.77 7.77 -4.60
N ASN A 153 -7.42 6.63 -4.38
CA ASN A 153 -7.46 6.01 -3.05
C ASN A 153 -6.06 5.60 -2.57
N GLY A 154 -5.20 5.10 -3.48
CA GLY A 154 -3.79 4.81 -3.19
C GLY A 154 -3.01 6.06 -2.76
N ARG A 155 -3.12 7.16 -3.50
CA ARG A 155 -2.51 8.46 -3.17
C ARG A 155 -2.94 8.97 -1.81
N ALA A 156 -4.25 8.95 -1.54
CA ALA A 156 -4.81 9.36 -0.25
C ALA A 156 -4.33 8.45 0.89
N ALA A 157 -4.33 7.13 0.69
CA ALA A 157 -3.88 6.17 1.68
C ALA A 157 -2.39 6.31 2.02
N MET A 158 -1.53 6.63 1.03
CA MET A 158 -0.10 6.90 1.27
C MET A 158 0.11 8.09 2.24
N LEU A 159 -0.67 9.16 2.08
CA LEU A 159 -0.66 10.29 3.02
C LEU A 159 -1.27 9.90 4.37
N GLY A 160 -2.37 9.14 4.37
CA GLY A 160 -3.05 8.68 5.58
C GLY A 160 -2.16 7.83 6.48
N ILE A 161 -1.52 6.79 5.93
CA ILE A 161 -0.63 5.93 6.72
C ILE A 161 0.60 6.68 7.21
N THR A 162 1.14 7.59 6.40
CA THR A 162 2.27 8.45 6.81
C THR A 162 1.87 9.34 7.99
N GLY A 163 0.67 9.92 7.95
CA GLY A 163 0.10 10.66 9.08
C GLY A 163 0.00 9.79 10.33
N CYS A 164 -0.50 8.54 10.19
CA CYS A 164 -0.57 7.60 11.30
C CYS A 164 0.79 7.34 11.95
N LEU A 165 1.82 7.06 11.15
CA LEU A 165 3.17 6.81 11.63
C LEU A 165 3.77 8.04 12.33
N VAL A 166 3.60 9.24 11.76
CA VAL A 166 4.13 10.47 12.34
C VAL A 166 3.47 10.79 13.68
N HIS A 167 2.14 10.67 13.77
CA HIS A 167 1.44 10.92 15.03
C HIS A 167 1.87 9.94 16.13
N GLU A 168 2.04 8.66 15.78
CA GLU A 168 2.52 7.65 16.72
C GLU A 168 3.94 7.94 17.22
N LEU A 169 4.86 8.37 16.34
CA LEU A 169 6.21 8.80 16.72
C LEU A 169 6.21 10.03 17.64
N LEU A 170 5.22 10.91 17.49
CA LEU A 170 5.02 12.06 18.36
C LEU A 170 4.28 11.71 19.67
N GLY A 171 3.97 10.43 19.90
CA GLY A 171 3.34 9.93 21.12
C GLY A 171 1.84 10.14 21.19
N VAL A 172 1.17 10.38 20.06
CA VAL A 172 -0.27 10.64 20.00
C VAL A 172 -0.95 9.62 19.07
N ASP A 173 -2.15 9.17 19.45
CA ASP A 173 -2.96 8.32 18.58
C ASP A 173 -3.46 9.12 17.37
N ALA A 174 -3.15 8.63 16.18
CA ALA A 174 -3.51 9.29 14.92
C ALA A 174 -5.01 9.32 14.64
N LEU A 175 -5.76 8.33 15.10
CA LEU A 175 -7.21 8.23 14.89
C LEU A 175 -7.99 8.88 16.04
N TYR A 176 -7.47 8.77 17.27
CA TYR A 176 -8.09 9.29 18.48
C TYR A 176 -7.14 10.25 19.23
N PRO A 177 -6.88 11.45 18.68
CA PRO A 177 -5.94 12.40 19.27
C PRO A 177 -6.30 12.84 20.71
N THR A 178 -7.56 12.66 21.11
CA THR A 178 -8.07 12.93 22.46
C THR A 178 -8.32 11.66 23.27
N GLY A 179 -7.58 10.57 23.03
CA GLY A 179 -7.69 9.31 23.81
C GLY A 179 -9.04 8.60 23.71
N GLY A 180 -9.84 8.95 22.71
CA GLY A 180 -11.17 8.41 22.44
C GLY A 180 -12.22 9.51 22.24
N LEU A 181 -13.48 9.10 22.01
CA LEU A 181 -14.62 10.02 21.83
C LEU A 181 -15.04 10.73 23.13
N GLY A 182 -14.55 10.28 24.29
CA GLY A 182 -14.88 10.81 25.62
C GLY A 182 -13.97 11.95 26.10
N GLY A 183 -12.96 12.36 25.33
CA GLY A 183 -12.08 13.48 25.67
C GLY A 183 -11.08 13.22 26.81
N ALA A 184 -10.88 11.96 27.21
CA ALA A 184 -9.86 11.60 28.20
C ALA A 184 -8.47 11.74 27.58
N ALA A 185 -7.52 12.38 28.26
CA ALA A 185 -6.16 12.51 27.74
C ALA A 185 -5.62 11.12 27.34
N PRO A 186 -5.11 10.96 26.11
CA PRO A 186 -4.58 9.67 25.67
C PRO A 186 -3.47 9.21 26.62
N PRO A 187 -3.39 7.91 26.95
CA PRO A 187 -2.23 7.39 27.67
C PRO A 187 -0.98 7.68 26.83
N ALA A 188 0.10 8.15 27.47
CA ALA A 188 1.37 8.32 26.79
C ALA A 188 1.83 6.96 26.24
N ILE A 189 2.32 6.93 25.00
CA ILE A 189 2.78 5.71 24.32
C ILE A 189 4.23 5.35 24.77
N PHE A 190 4.66 5.80 25.95
CA PHE A 190 5.99 5.56 26.52
C PHE A 190 5.90 5.13 27.99
#